data_AF-A0A1Q3EMZ8-F1
#
_entry.id   AF-A0A1Q3EMZ8-F1
#
_cell.length_a   1.000
_cell.length_b   1.000
_cell.length_c   1.000
_cell.angle_alpha   90.00
_cell.angle_beta   90.00
_cell.angle_gamma   90.00
#
_symmetry.space_group_name_H-M   'P 1'
#
loop_
_entity.id
_entity.type
_entity.pdbx_description
1 polymer ?
#
loop_
_entity_poly.entity_id
_entity_poly.type
_entity_poly.pdbx_seq_one_letter_code
_entity_poly.pdbx_strand_id
1 'polypeptide(L)'
;MPLLNQAVLGLQFLFLTSLSNAEDVFAHFMVQNSYSYTKADWAADIAAAQAIGIDGFALNTAVDSYEQTKYPDAFAAAEAVDFDLFISFDMTYEWEATDMVSLVKSYATSSSYYHWEGKPLVSTFGGDSDTNDFWNTFKTTLATEGISISLAPAFIDYRDPDEAAQMFSNFVAIDGFFNWWSWPADENANLTTDTDLAYKKALSAAGRTGPYIMSVSPWQFKELGDGQDWVEQCDTLWKYRWEQAVHDVEPDIIEILTWNDYGESHYIGDINPVVNLGDLAPLYVNGFDHSGWRIIAEHYITFYKNGSAPITEDRVVYCHHLLSMSSSDAPTQASASALPEGITDPNYKPLPGRLGNLTVPQQHALEKFKKELQDEGVFVEERMDDATLLRFLRARKFDVALAKKMLVECEQWRKDFNVEDIVKNFDFHEKEEVDKYYPQFYHQMDKLGKLDFKALYACTTQDRLLKRLVYEYEKFITSRLPACSAAVGHPVETSCTILDLKDVSLTNFYRVKDYVMAASSIGQDRYPECMGKFYIINAPWLFNGVWAIIRPWLDEVTVSKIDIIGSGYKDKLLAQIPKENLPKEFGGTCRCEKGCSLSDAGPWNEEKWQKLEAEMSKGTANGNIAPA
;
A
#
# COMPACT_ATOMS: atom_id res chain seq x y z
N MET A 1 -77.64 49.33 18.03
CA MET A 1 -77.70 48.05 17.29
C MET A 1 -76.79 48.17 16.08
N PRO A 2 -75.97 47.15 15.80
CA PRO A 2 -74.76 46.96 16.59
C PRO A 2 -73.57 46.45 15.74
N LEU A 3 -72.41 46.32 16.41
CA LEU A 3 -71.41 45.25 16.24
C LEU A 3 -70.91 44.96 14.82
N LEU A 4 -69.70 45.42 14.50
CA LEU A 4 -68.54 44.56 14.16
C LEU A 4 -67.36 45.44 13.69
N ASN A 5 -66.78 46.17 14.65
CA ASN A 5 -65.32 46.28 14.70
C ASN A 5 -64.85 44.99 15.39
N GLN A 6 -63.82 44.32 14.85
CA GLN A 6 -63.26 43.01 15.26
C GLN A 6 -63.75 41.79 14.47
N ALA A 7 -63.41 41.69 13.18
CA ALA A 7 -63.35 40.41 12.45
C ALA A 7 -62.46 40.44 11.20
N VAL A 8 -61.33 41.17 11.22
CA VAL A 8 -60.37 41.22 10.09
C VAL A 8 -58.93 40.88 10.54
N LEU A 9 -58.77 40.27 11.72
CA LEU A 9 -57.44 39.97 12.29
C LEU A 9 -57.27 38.53 12.76
N GLY A 10 -58.13 37.62 12.32
CA GLY A 10 -58.00 36.21 12.66
C GLY A 10 -58.79 35.35 11.71
N LEU A 11 -58.15 34.91 10.63
CA LEU A 11 -58.26 33.56 10.09
C LEU A 11 -57.34 33.45 8.86
N GLN A 12 -56.58 32.36 8.82
CA GLN A 12 -55.73 31.90 7.71
C GLN A 12 -54.29 32.42 7.66
N PHE A 13 -53.64 32.52 8.83
CA PHE A 13 -52.37 31.82 8.99
C PHE A 13 -52.69 30.33 9.16
N LEU A 14 -53.04 29.66 8.05
CA LEU A 14 -52.82 28.23 7.94
C LEU A 14 -51.37 28.12 7.50
N PHE A 15 -50.47 28.08 8.48
CA PHE A 15 -49.22 27.38 8.28
C PHE A 15 -49.62 25.98 7.81
N LEU A 16 -49.48 25.72 6.52
CA LEU A 16 -48.95 24.43 6.12
C LEU A 16 -47.57 24.37 6.79
N THR A 17 -47.54 23.95 8.06
CA THR A 17 -46.45 23.09 8.50
C THR A 17 -46.63 21.82 7.66
N SER A 18 -46.13 21.84 6.43
CA SER A 18 -45.43 20.65 5.98
C SER A 18 -44.38 20.44 7.07
N LEU A 19 -44.58 19.43 7.90
CA LEU A 19 -43.45 18.77 8.52
C LEU A 19 -42.54 18.46 7.34
N SER A 20 -41.51 19.28 7.13
CA SER A 20 -40.44 18.89 6.23
C SER A 20 -39.83 17.68 6.92
N ASN A 21 -40.15 16.47 6.45
CA ASN A 21 -39.23 15.38 6.64
C ASN A 21 -37.92 15.90 6.02
N ALA A 22 -36.89 16.06 6.83
CA ALA A 22 -35.61 16.51 6.33
C ALA A 22 -35.04 15.33 5.53
N GLU A 23 -35.22 15.34 4.21
CA GLU A 23 -34.75 14.28 3.30
C GLU A 23 -33.24 14.45 3.08
N ASP A 24 -32.46 14.35 4.15
CA ASP A 24 -31.03 14.61 4.13
C ASP A 24 -30.25 13.36 3.70
N VAL A 25 -29.19 13.57 2.92
CA VAL A 25 -28.30 12.52 2.44
C VAL A 25 -26.87 12.82 2.87
N PHE A 26 -26.27 11.88 3.58
CA PHE A 26 -24.87 11.94 4.01
C PHE A 26 -24.04 10.87 3.32
N ALA A 27 -22.72 11.09 3.25
CA ALA A 27 -21.77 10.02 2.94
C ALA A 27 -20.81 9.80 4.12
N HIS A 28 -20.49 8.53 4.38
CA HIS A 28 -19.57 8.14 5.43
C HIS A 28 -18.12 8.42 5.02
N PHE A 29 -17.41 9.25 5.78
CA PHE A 29 -16.07 9.70 5.45
C PHE A 29 -15.07 9.16 6.46
N MET A 30 -14.11 8.35 5.98
CA MET A 30 -13.00 7.83 6.77
C MET A 30 -11.99 8.95 7.04
N VAL A 31 -12.02 9.53 8.23
CA VAL A 31 -11.09 10.62 8.60
C VAL A 31 -9.66 10.10 8.63
N GLN A 32 -9.45 8.80 8.86
CA GLN A 32 -8.15 8.15 8.72
C GLN A 32 -7.49 8.47 7.36
N ASN A 33 -8.22 8.47 6.25
CA ASN A 33 -7.63 8.74 4.94
C ASN A 33 -7.21 10.20 4.73
N SER A 34 -7.45 11.09 5.70
CA SER A 34 -7.12 12.52 5.64
C SER A 34 -5.77 12.91 6.26
N TYR A 35 -4.86 11.97 6.55
CA TYR A 35 -3.55 12.26 7.19
C TYR A 35 -2.78 13.38 6.49
N SER A 36 -2.73 13.34 5.16
CA SER A 36 -2.01 14.31 4.32
C SER A 36 -2.93 15.39 3.75
N TYR A 37 -4.22 15.39 4.07
CA TYR A 37 -5.15 16.39 3.56
C TYR A 37 -4.78 17.77 4.04
N THR A 38 -4.91 18.72 3.12
CA THR A 38 -5.03 20.15 3.37
C THR A 38 -6.50 20.56 3.36
N LYS A 39 -6.81 21.77 3.81
CA LYS A 39 -8.15 22.37 3.60
C LYS A 39 -8.64 22.32 2.14
N ALA A 40 -7.74 22.40 1.16
CA ALA A 40 -8.13 22.36 -0.26
C ALA A 40 -8.60 20.96 -0.68
N ASP A 41 -8.02 19.91 -0.11
CA ASP A 41 -8.45 18.52 -0.35
C ASP A 41 -9.86 18.29 0.19
N TRP A 42 -10.13 18.73 1.43
CA TRP A 42 -11.48 18.72 2.01
C TRP A 42 -12.48 19.49 1.15
N ALA A 43 -12.11 20.69 0.69
CA ALA A 43 -12.98 21.51 -0.15
C ALA A 43 -13.29 20.84 -1.50
N ALA A 44 -12.35 20.07 -2.07
CA ALA A 44 -12.56 19.33 -3.31
C ALA A 44 -13.55 18.17 -3.12
N ASP A 45 -13.37 17.38 -2.06
CA ASP A 45 -14.30 16.29 -1.71
C ASP A 45 -15.71 16.82 -1.42
N ILE A 46 -15.82 17.88 -0.62
CA ILE A 46 -17.10 18.54 -0.32
C ILE A 46 -17.77 19.05 -1.60
N ALA A 47 -17.02 19.72 -2.48
CA ALA A 47 -17.57 20.22 -3.74
C ALA A 47 -18.09 19.08 -4.64
N ALA A 48 -17.37 17.96 -4.70
CA ALA A 48 -17.80 16.79 -5.47
C ALA A 48 -19.04 16.11 -4.87
N ALA A 49 -19.14 16.03 -3.55
CA ALA A 49 -20.31 15.49 -2.85
C ALA A 49 -21.54 16.38 -3.05
N GLN A 50 -21.39 17.68 -2.79
CA GLN A 50 -22.46 18.66 -2.94
C GLN A 50 -22.96 18.75 -4.40
N ALA A 51 -22.08 18.54 -5.38
CA ALA A 51 -22.45 18.54 -6.80
C ALA A 51 -23.46 17.46 -7.19
N ILE A 52 -23.54 16.35 -6.45
CA ILE A 52 -24.55 15.29 -6.65
C ILE A 52 -25.68 15.31 -5.62
N GLY A 53 -25.72 16.36 -4.79
CA GLY A 53 -26.78 16.58 -3.82
C GLY A 53 -26.58 15.88 -2.47
N ILE A 54 -25.37 15.41 -2.13
CA ILE A 54 -25.06 15.02 -0.74
C ILE A 54 -25.00 16.29 0.12
N ASP A 55 -25.66 16.29 1.28
CA ASP A 55 -25.75 17.44 2.19
C ASP A 55 -24.55 17.53 3.12
N GLY A 56 -23.97 16.39 3.48
CA GLY A 56 -22.90 16.35 4.45
C GLY A 56 -22.07 15.08 4.50
N PHE A 57 -21.06 15.09 5.37
CA PHE A 57 -20.28 13.90 5.71
C PHE A 57 -20.47 13.46 7.17
N ALA A 58 -20.67 12.16 7.35
CA ALA A 58 -20.53 11.49 8.64
C ALA A 58 -19.04 11.16 8.85
N LEU A 59 -18.38 11.85 9.78
CA LEU A 59 -16.94 11.74 9.99
C LEU A 59 -16.61 10.53 10.87
N ASN A 60 -16.27 9.39 10.25
CA ASN A 60 -15.78 8.20 10.93
C ASN A 60 -14.43 8.47 11.59
N THR A 61 -14.38 8.36 12.92
CA THR A 61 -13.22 8.79 13.71
C THR A 61 -12.82 7.75 14.74
N ALA A 62 -11.54 7.42 14.78
CA ALA A 62 -10.89 6.55 15.75
C ALA A 62 -10.33 7.31 16.98
N VAL A 63 -10.16 6.60 18.10
CA VAL A 63 -9.60 7.15 19.35
C VAL A 63 -8.10 7.46 19.23
N ASP A 64 -7.62 8.49 19.94
CA ASP A 64 -6.19 8.84 20.07
C ASP A 64 -5.40 8.96 18.76
N SER A 65 -6.07 9.37 17.69
CA SER A 65 -5.49 9.47 16.35
C SER A 65 -5.17 10.92 15.97
N TYR A 66 -4.35 11.08 14.93
CA TYR A 66 -4.13 12.39 14.29
C TYR A 66 -5.43 12.94 13.66
N GLU A 67 -6.48 12.14 13.53
CA GLU A 67 -7.71 12.49 12.82
C GLU A 67 -8.37 13.72 13.45
N GLN A 68 -8.35 13.85 14.78
CA GLN A 68 -8.86 15.03 15.47
C GLN A 68 -8.14 16.33 15.05
N THR A 69 -6.89 16.25 14.59
CA THR A 69 -6.15 17.41 14.06
C THR A 69 -6.63 17.86 12.68
N LYS A 70 -7.45 17.06 12.00
CA LYS A 70 -7.98 17.31 10.66
C LYS A 70 -9.34 18.01 10.66
N TYR A 71 -10.05 17.92 11.77
CA TYR A 71 -11.34 18.56 11.96
C TYR A 71 -11.34 20.08 11.72
N PRO A 72 -10.34 20.88 12.16
CA PRO A 72 -10.34 22.32 11.90
C PRO A 72 -10.38 22.65 10.40
N ASP A 73 -9.63 21.91 9.59
CA ASP A 73 -9.62 22.11 8.13
C ASP A 73 -10.93 21.61 7.49
N ALA A 74 -11.46 20.46 7.95
CA ALA A 74 -12.72 19.90 7.48
C ALA A 74 -13.90 20.87 7.74
N PHE A 75 -14.09 21.30 8.99
CA PHE A 75 -15.15 22.24 9.37
C PHE A 75 -14.97 23.59 8.67
N ALA A 76 -13.75 24.13 8.60
CA ALA A 76 -13.53 25.40 7.91
C ALA A 76 -13.76 25.31 6.39
N ALA A 77 -13.62 24.13 5.77
CA ALA A 77 -13.97 23.91 4.37
C ALA A 77 -15.49 23.82 4.19
N ALA A 78 -16.16 23.07 5.07
CA ALA A 78 -17.61 22.90 5.06
C ALA A 78 -18.36 24.23 5.31
N GLU A 79 -17.92 25.02 6.29
CA GLU A 79 -18.50 26.34 6.61
C GLU A 79 -18.40 27.33 5.44
N ALA A 80 -17.43 27.15 4.55
CA ALA A 80 -17.23 28.03 3.41
C ALA A 80 -18.31 27.85 2.32
N VAL A 81 -19.02 26.71 2.32
CA VAL A 81 -19.98 26.32 1.27
C VAL A 81 -21.31 25.78 1.81
N ASP A 82 -21.59 25.97 3.10
CA ASP A 82 -22.83 25.52 3.77
C ASP A 82 -23.05 24.01 3.58
N PHE A 83 -22.01 23.24 3.92
CA PHE A 83 -22.03 21.77 3.91
C PHE A 83 -22.03 21.26 5.35
N ASP A 84 -22.75 20.18 5.59
CA ASP A 84 -22.92 19.64 6.93
C ASP A 84 -21.89 18.57 7.27
N LEU A 85 -21.50 18.50 8.54
CA LEU A 85 -20.62 17.49 9.10
C LEU A 85 -21.20 17.03 10.43
N PHE A 86 -21.14 15.73 10.72
CA PHE A 86 -21.34 15.25 12.09
C PHE A 86 -20.36 14.14 12.43
N ILE A 87 -20.22 13.87 13.73
CA ILE A 87 -19.24 12.90 14.21
C ILE A 87 -19.87 11.51 14.22
N SER A 88 -19.19 10.56 13.58
CA SER A 88 -19.46 9.13 13.73
C SER A 88 -18.28 8.47 14.44
N PHE A 89 -18.48 8.04 15.68
CA PHE A 89 -17.41 7.40 16.44
C PHE A 89 -17.23 5.95 16.00
N ASP A 90 -16.01 5.57 15.62
CA ASP A 90 -15.67 4.18 15.39
C ASP A 90 -15.46 3.49 16.75
N MET A 91 -16.44 2.70 17.17
CA MET A 91 -16.49 2.01 18.45
C MET A 91 -15.83 0.63 18.41
N THR A 92 -15.15 0.27 17.32
CA THR A 92 -14.19 -0.86 17.35
C THR A 92 -12.99 -0.55 18.24
N TYR A 93 -12.77 0.73 18.53
CA TYR A 93 -11.84 1.23 19.53
C TYR A 93 -12.53 1.42 20.89
N GLU A 94 -11.76 1.26 21.97
CA GLU A 94 -12.22 1.55 23.33
C GLU A 94 -12.25 3.07 23.56
N TRP A 95 -13.44 3.64 23.73
CA TRP A 95 -13.64 5.08 23.95
C TRP A 95 -13.95 5.39 25.40
N GLU A 96 -13.25 6.38 25.97
CA GLU A 96 -13.68 7.03 27.19
C GLU A 96 -14.73 8.10 26.86
N ALA A 97 -15.85 8.11 27.60
CA ALA A 97 -16.93 9.06 27.38
C ALA A 97 -16.46 10.53 27.45
N THR A 98 -15.42 10.83 28.24
CA THR A 98 -14.83 12.18 28.35
C THR A 98 -14.15 12.66 27.08
N ASP A 99 -13.55 11.74 26.31
CA ASP A 99 -12.86 12.08 25.08
C ASP A 99 -13.87 12.33 23.96
N MET A 100 -14.92 11.49 23.89
CA MET A 100 -16.07 11.72 23.02
C MET A 100 -16.75 13.07 23.31
N VAL A 101 -16.98 13.39 24.60
CA VAL A 101 -17.55 14.67 25.05
C VAL A 101 -16.68 15.83 24.57
N SER A 102 -15.36 15.72 24.72
CA SER A 102 -14.41 16.78 24.36
C SER A 102 -14.42 17.06 22.86
N LEU A 103 -14.49 16.02 22.03
CA LEU A 103 -14.54 16.16 20.58
C LEU A 103 -15.85 16.81 20.12
N VAL A 104 -17.00 16.30 20.58
CA VAL A 104 -18.32 16.89 20.25
C VAL A 104 -18.38 18.35 20.71
N LYS A 105 -17.95 18.64 21.94
CA LYS A 105 -17.94 20.00 22.48
C LYS A 105 -17.14 20.99 21.66
N SER A 106 -16.05 20.54 21.03
CA SER A 106 -15.17 21.40 20.23
C SER A 106 -15.85 21.94 18.98
N TYR A 107 -16.84 21.23 18.44
CA TYR A 107 -17.46 21.55 17.14
C TYR A 107 -18.98 21.73 17.19
N ALA A 108 -19.66 21.39 18.29
CA ALA A 108 -21.11 21.48 18.42
C ALA A 108 -21.70 22.87 18.13
N THR A 109 -20.90 23.94 18.19
CA THR A 109 -21.34 25.31 17.87
C THR A 109 -20.97 25.78 16.46
N SER A 110 -20.29 24.94 15.66
CA SER A 110 -20.00 25.26 14.26
C SER A 110 -21.32 25.36 13.49
N SER A 111 -21.38 26.28 12.51
CA SER A 111 -22.53 26.38 11.62
C SER A 111 -22.67 25.19 10.67
N SER A 112 -21.60 24.43 10.47
CA SER A 112 -21.58 23.21 9.66
C SER A 112 -21.69 21.94 10.50
N TYR A 113 -21.90 22.02 11.81
CA TYR A 113 -22.23 20.82 12.57
C TYR A 113 -23.72 20.51 12.32
N TYR A 114 -24.04 19.32 11.82
CA TYR A 114 -25.42 18.97 11.51
C TYR A 114 -26.27 18.84 12.78
N HIS A 115 -27.48 19.42 12.76
CA HIS A 115 -28.40 19.40 13.89
C HIS A 115 -29.73 18.74 13.54
N TRP A 116 -30.04 17.61 14.18
CA TRP A 116 -31.36 17.00 14.12
C TRP A 116 -32.28 17.61 15.18
N GLU A 117 -33.41 18.21 14.76
CA GLU A 117 -34.34 18.93 15.63
C GLU A 117 -33.64 19.96 16.57
N GLY A 118 -32.61 20.64 16.06
CA GLY A 118 -31.84 21.64 16.80
C GLY A 118 -30.84 21.07 17.81
N LYS A 119 -30.55 19.76 17.78
CA LYS A 119 -29.52 19.10 18.59
C LYS A 119 -28.40 18.56 17.70
N PRO A 120 -27.11 18.74 18.03
CA PRO A 120 -26.02 18.11 17.30
C PRO A 120 -26.26 16.61 17.16
N LEU A 121 -26.26 16.10 15.93
CA LEU A 121 -26.38 14.66 15.68
C LEU A 121 -25.04 13.98 15.98
N VAL A 122 -25.06 12.84 16.65
CA VAL A 122 -23.90 11.97 16.83
C VAL A 122 -24.31 10.56 16.43
N SER A 123 -23.52 9.91 15.58
CA SER A 123 -23.66 8.50 15.24
C SER A 123 -22.41 7.72 15.63
N THR A 124 -22.39 6.44 15.29
CA THR A 124 -21.27 5.54 15.54
C THR A 124 -21.17 4.52 14.41
N PHE A 125 -20.03 3.83 14.34
CA PHE A 125 -19.95 2.46 13.85
C PHE A 125 -19.72 1.54 15.05
N GLY A 126 -20.67 0.64 15.34
CA GLY A 126 -20.66 -0.23 16.52
C GLY A 126 -21.08 0.49 17.82
N GLY A 127 -20.64 -0.08 18.96
CA GLY A 127 -20.87 0.47 20.31
C GLY A 127 -21.97 -0.25 21.11
N ASP A 128 -22.50 -1.34 20.58
CA ASP A 128 -23.49 -2.22 21.20
C ASP A 128 -22.91 -3.15 22.27
N SER A 129 -21.59 -3.30 22.33
CA SER A 129 -20.90 -3.93 23.46
C SER A 129 -20.91 -3.06 24.71
N ASP A 130 -21.07 -1.74 24.56
CA ASP A 130 -21.17 -0.82 25.68
C ASP A 130 -22.55 -0.88 26.33
N THR A 131 -22.61 -0.51 27.61
CA THR A 131 -23.89 -0.52 28.34
C THR A 131 -24.70 0.74 28.09
N ASN A 132 -26.01 0.68 28.33
CA ASN A 132 -26.84 1.88 28.38
C ASN A 132 -26.31 2.95 29.34
N ASP A 133 -25.67 2.55 30.45
CA ASP A 133 -25.11 3.48 31.42
C ASP A 133 -23.93 4.27 30.84
N PHE A 134 -23.14 3.68 29.95
CA PHE A 134 -22.09 4.38 29.20
C PHE A 134 -22.71 5.48 28.32
N TRP A 135 -23.68 5.12 27.48
CA TRP A 135 -24.38 6.08 26.61
C TRP A 135 -25.11 7.17 27.37
N ASN A 136 -25.73 6.82 28.51
CA ASN A 136 -26.35 7.79 29.39
C ASN A 136 -25.32 8.74 30.03
N THR A 137 -24.15 8.22 30.41
CA THR A 137 -23.04 9.02 30.95
C THR A 137 -22.50 9.99 29.88
N PHE A 138 -22.31 9.52 28.65
CA PHE A 138 -21.90 10.35 27.51
C PHE A 138 -22.87 11.53 27.30
N LYS A 139 -24.17 11.24 27.17
CA LYS A 139 -25.20 12.28 26.99
C LYS A 139 -25.32 13.24 28.17
N THR A 140 -25.34 12.71 29.39
CA THR A 140 -25.51 13.56 30.59
C THR A 140 -24.28 14.44 30.83
N THR A 141 -23.08 13.95 30.53
CA THR A 141 -21.85 14.76 30.63
C THR A 141 -21.88 15.91 29.62
N LEU A 142 -22.23 15.66 28.36
CA LEU A 142 -22.43 16.73 27.36
C LEU A 142 -23.52 17.73 27.81
N ALA A 143 -24.61 17.25 28.40
CA ALA A 143 -25.67 18.13 28.91
C ALA A 143 -25.19 19.03 30.05
N THR A 144 -24.27 18.56 30.92
CA THR A 144 -23.65 19.41 31.96
C THR A 144 -22.76 20.51 31.37
N GLU A 145 -22.22 20.29 30.17
CA GLU A 145 -21.48 21.28 29.37
C GLU A 145 -22.41 22.20 28.54
N GLY A 146 -23.74 22.05 28.68
CA GLY A 146 -24.74 22.85 27.97
C GLY A 146 -25.06 22.35 26.56
N ILE A 147 -24.62 21.15 26.19
CA ILE A 147 -24.80 20.57 24.85
C ILE A 147 -25.76 19.38 24.95
N SER A 148 -26.93 19.49 24.32
CA SER A 148 -27.88 18.37 24.21
C SER A 148 -27.82 17.78 22.81
N ILE A 149 -27.36 16.54 22.68
CA ILE A 149 -27.22 15.84 21.39
C ILE A 149 -28.44 15.01 21.03
N SER A 150 -28.55 14.66 19.74
CA SER A 150 -29.37 13.55 19.24
C SER A 150 -28.44 12.37 18.96
N LEU A 151 -28.56 11.28 19.71
CA LEU A 151 -27.69 10.12 19.56
C LEU A 151 -28.38 9.02 18.73
N ALA A 152 -27.85 8.71 17.55
CA ALA A 152 -28.35 7.68 16.64
C ALA A 152 -27.21 6.71 16.24
N PRO A 153 -26.88 5.73 17.10
CA PRO A 153 -25.73 4.85 16.87
C PRO A 153 -26.04 3.79 15.82
N ALA A 154 -24.99 3.28 15.17
CA ALA A 154 -25.06 2.14 14.28
C ALA A 154 -24.58 0.88 15.01
N PHE A 155 -25.46 0.32 15.82
CA PHE A 155 -25.16 -0.91 16.55
C PHE A 155 -25.16 -2.11 15.61
N ILE A 156 -23.98 -2.67 15.40
CA ILE A 156 -23.76 -3.63 14.32
C ILE A 156 -24.22 -5.04 14.67
N ASP A 157 -24.32 -5.45 15.94
CA ASP A 157 -24.89 -6.77 16.26
C ASP A 157 -26.42 -6.81 16.07
N TYR A 158 -27.09 -5.65 15.99
CA TYR A 158 -28.56 -5.53 15.89
C TYR A 158 -29.05 -5.49 14.44
N ARG A 159 -29.15 -6.68 13.83
CA ARG A 159 -29.62 -6.89 12.43
C ARG A 159 -30.96 -7.61 12.29
N ASP A 160 -31.40 -8.31 13.34
CA ASP A 160 -32.60 -9.13 13.32
C ASP A 160 -33.86 -8.25 13.56
N PRO A 161 -34.85 -8.24 12.64
CA PRO A 161 -36.09 -7.48 12.84
C PRO A 161 -36.83 -7.86 14.15
N ASP A 162 -36.69 -9.09 14.64
CA ASP A 162 -37.35 -9.53 15.88
C ASP A 162 -36.69 -8.95 17.15
N GLU A 163 -35.47 -8.44 17.06
CA GLU A 163 -34.73 -7.83 18.18
C GLU A 163 -34.97 -6.31 18.32
N ALA A 164 -35.61 -5.68 17.33
CA ALA A 164 -35.77 -4.23 17.26
C ALA A 164 -36.36 -3.61 18.54
N ALA A 165 -37.45 -4.19 19.08
CA ALA A 165 -38.07 -3.69 20.30
C ALA A 165 -37.21 -3.93 21.56
N GLN A 166 -36.43 -5.01 21.57
CA GLN A 166 -35.54 -5.32 22.68
C GLN A 166 -34.36 -4.34 22.70
N MET A 167 -33.78 -4.01 21.55
CA MET A 167 -32.69 -3.03 21.45
C MET A 167 -33.07 -1.69 22.09
N PHE A 168 -34.22 -1.11 21.72
CA PHE A 168 -34.69 0.15 22.32
C PHE A 168 -35.08 0.06 23.80
N SER A 169 -35.36 -1.15 24.29
CA SER A 169 -35.60 -1.41 25.71
C SER A 169 -34.30 -1.50 26.51
N ASN A 170 -33.25 -2.08 25.90
CA ASN A 170 -31.92 -2.20 26.50
C ASN A 170 -31.19 -0.85 26.52
N PHE A 171 -31.29 -0.08 25.43
CA PHE A 171 -30.58 1.18 25.21
C PHE A 171 -31.51 2.38 25.33
N VAL A 172 -31.96 2.65 26.56
CA VAL A 172 -32.88 3.76 26.83
C VAL A 172 -32.26 5.14 26.58
N ALA A 173 -30.93 5.25 26.55
CA ALA A 173 -30.21 6.50 26.38
C ALA A 173 -30.20 7.03 24.93
N ILE A 174 -30.37 6.16 23.93
CA ILE A 174 -30.29 6.59 22.51
C ILE A 174 -31.59 7.28 22.06
N ASP A 175 -31.48 8.18 21.09
CA ASP A 175 -32.60 8.97 20.56
C ASP A 175 -33.01 8.55 19.15
N GLY A 176 -32.07 8.08 18.35
CA GLY A 176 -32.29 7.59 16.98
C GLY A 176 -31.67 6.22 16.80
N PHE A 177 -31.66 5.73 15.56
CA PHE A 177 -30.97 4.50 15.20
C PHE A 177 -30.48 4.57 13.76
N PHE A 178 -29.24 4.12 13.55
CA PHE A 178 -28.65 3.97 12.24
C PHE A 178 -28.53 2.50 11.88
N ASN A 179 -29.31 2.05 10.89
CA ASN A 179 -29.16 0.70 10.37
C ASN A 179 -27.95 0.61 9.42
N TRP A 180 -26.80 0.16 9.94
CA TRP A 180 -25.57 -0.03 9.16
C TRP A 180 -25.67 -1.11 8.08
N TRP A 181 -26.56 -2.09 8.24
CA TRP A 181 -26.56 -3.27 7.39
C TRP A 181 -27.09 -2.97 5.99
N SER A 182 -26.17 -2.83 5.03
CA SER A 182 -26.45 -2.57 3.62
C SER A 182 -26.27 -3.77 2.70
N TRP A 183 -25.81 -4.93 3.19
CA TRP A 183 -25.54 -6.14 2.41
C TRP A 183 -26.21 -7.38 3.01
N PRO A 184 -26.39 -8.47 2.24
CA PRO A 184 -27.08 -9.68 2.70
C PRO A 184 -26.24 -10.58 3.64
N ALA A 185 -25.21 -10.04 4.31
CA ALA A 185 -24.41 -10.72 5.33
C ALA A 185 -23.91 -12.12 4.92
N ASP A 186 -23.25 -12.19 3.77
CA ASP A 186 -22.73 -13.42 3.15
C ASP A 186 -23.76 -14.51 2.85
N GLU A 187 -25.05 -14.18 2.86
CA GLU A 187 -26.11 -15.07 2.41
C GLU A 187 -26.39 -14.86 0.92
N ASN A 188 -26.65 -15.96 0.20
CA ASN A 188 -27.07 -15.89 -1.20
C ASN A 188 -28.56 -15.51 -1.31
N ALA A 189 -28.90 -14.32 -0.81
CA ALA A 189 -30.23 -13.75 -0.75
C ALA A 189 -30.19 -12.26 -1.07
N ASN A 190 -31.31 -11.71 -1.54
CA ASN A 190 -31.44 -10.26 -1.68
C ASN A 190 -31.70 -9.65 -0.30
N LEU A 191 -31.05 -8.52 -0.01
CA LEU A 191 -31.38 -7.71 1.15
C LEU A 191 -32.83 -7.19 1.05
N THR A 192 -33.62 -7.37 2.11
CA THR A 192 -35.01 -6.90 2.20
C THR A 192 -35.10 -5.66 3.09
N THR A 193 -36.29 -5.04 3.13
CA THR A 193 -36.59 -3.89 4.00
C THR A 193 -37.14 -4.29 5.36
N ASP A 194 -37.18 -5.59 5.69
CA ASP A 194 -37.86 -6.08 6.90
C ASP A 194 -37.19 -5.54 8.17
N THR A 195 -35.86 -5.61 8.23
CA THR A 195 -35.07 -5.00 9.31
C THR A 195 -35.30 -3.50 9.37
N ASP A 196 -35.28 -2.81 8.22
CA ASP A 196 -35.44 -1.36 8.23
C ASP A 196 -36.77 -0.92 8.81
N LEU A 197 -37.86 -1.53 8.32
CA LEU A 197 -39.22 -1.24 8.76
C LEU A 197 -39.45 -1.64 10.23
N ALA A 198 -38.84 -2.74 10.68
CA ALA A 198 -38.94 -3.18 12.07
C ALA A 198 -38.30 -2.18 13.04
N TYR A 199 -37.06 -1.74 12.75
CA TYR A 199 -36.35 -0.79 13.61
C TYR A 199 -36.95 0.61 13.55
N LYS A 200 -37.34 1.10 12.36
CA LYS A 200 -38.04 2.38 12.22
C LYS A 200 -39.37 2.40 13.02
N LYS A 201 -40.13 1.30 12.97
CA LYS A 201 -41.35 1.14 13.75
C LYS A 201 -41.07 1.07 15.25
N ALA A 202 -40.04 0.32 15.67
CA ALA A 202 -39.67 0.18 17.08
C ALA A 202 -39.18 1.50 17.68
N LEU A 203 -38.42 2.30 16.92
CA LEU A 203 -37.99 3.65 17.27
C LEU A 203 -39.20 4.53 17.63
N SER A 204 -40.19 4.57 16.73
CA SER A 204 -41.43 5.30 16.93
C SER A 204 -42.24 4.77 18.13
N ALA A 205 -42.34 3.44 18.28
CA ALA A 205 -43.07 2.81 19.38
C ALA A 205 -42.43 3.06 20.75
N ALA A 206 -41.11 3.22 20.79
CA ALA A 206 -40.35 3.59 21.98
C ALA A 206 -40.45 5.09 22.32
N GLY A 207 -41.15 5.89 21.50
CA GLY A 207 -41.36 7.33 21.73
C GLY A 207 -40.08 8.17 21.57
N ARG A 208 -39.17 7.71 20.71
CA ARG A 208 -37.89 8.34 20.43
C ARG A 208 -38.04 9.47 19.40
N THR A 209 -37.19 10.50 19.48
CA THR A 209 -37.28 11.71 18.64
C THR A 209 -36.07 11.93 17.74
N GLY A 210 -35.04 11.09 17.83
CA GLY A 210 -33.90 11.11 16.92
C GLY A 210 -34.25 10.44 15.59
N PRO A 211 -33.36 10.56 14.59
CA PRO A 211 -33.64 10.08 13.24
C PRO A 211 -33.54 8.55 13.14
N TYR A 212 -34.31 7.98 12.22
CA TYR A 212 -34.01 6.69 11.62
C TYR A 212 -33.11 6.90 10.39
N ILE A 213 -31.86 6.46 10.49
CA ILE A 213 -30.88 6.54 9.41
C ILE A 213 -30.81 5.18 8.71
N MET A 214 -31.01 5.17 7.40
CA MET A 214 -30.90 3.97 6.57
C MET A 214 -29.62 4.02 5.74
N SER A 215 -28.89 2.93 5.73
CA SER A 215 -27.70 2.80 4.90
C SER A 215 -28.02 2.37 3.47
N VAL A 216 -27.26 2.92 2.52
CA VAL A 216 -27.12 2.42 1.16
C VAL A 216 -25.64 2.23 0.87
N SER A 217 -25.26 1.17 0.15
CA SER A 217 -23.85 0.88 -0.08
C SER A 217 -23.52 0.30 -1.45
N PRO A 218 -22.46 0.78 -2.12
CA PRO A 218 -21.96 0.20 -3.37
C PRO A 218 -21.03 -0.99 -3.08
N TRP A 219 -20.15 -1.32 -4.03
CA TRP A 219 -19.16 -2.39 -3.92
C TRP A 219 -18.17 -2.19 -2.79
N GLN A 220 -17.91 -3.26 -2.03
CA GLN A 220 -16.88 -3.33 -1.01
C GLN A 220 -16.09 -4.64 -1.18
N PHE A 221 -14.76 -4.51 -1.16
CA PHE A 221 -13.81 -5.60 -1.30
C PHE A 221 -12.52 -5.27 -0.57
N LYS A 222 -12.07 -6.17 0.30
CA LYS A 222 -10.84 -6.00 1.07
C LYS A 222 -9.93 -7.22 0.90
N GLU A 223 -8.68 -6.96 0.53
CA GLU A 223 -7.58 -7.93 0.59
C GLU A 223 -6.33 -7.22 1.09
N LEU A 224 -6.16 -7.15 2.40
CA LEU A 224 -5.03 -6.45 3.05
C LEU A 224 -4.05 -7.41 3.73
N GLY A 225 -4.19 -8.72 3.51
CA GLY A 225 -3.23 -9.72 3.98
C GLY A 225 -3.15 -9.85 5.50
N ASP A 226 -4.12 -9.27 6.21
CA ASP A 226 -4.32 -9.34 7.66
C ASP A 226 -5.16 -10.56 8.08
N GLY A 227 -5.60 -11.36 7.11
CA GLY A 227 -6.45 -12.53 7.30
C GLY A 227 -7.93 -12.19 7.48
N GLN A 228 -8.31 -10.93 7.25
CA GLN A 228 -9.70 -10.48 7.19
C GLN A 228 -10.00 -9.97 5.77
N ASP A 229 -9.98 -10.89 4.82
CA ASP A 229 -10.29 -10.60 3.43
C ASP A 229 -11.77 -10.92 3.17
N TRP A 230 -12.50 -10.03 2.51
CA TRP A 230 -13.93 -10.20 2.22
C TRP A 230 -14.38 -9.51 0.95
N VAL A 231 -15.56 -9.91 0.47
CA VAL A 231 -16.25 -9.30 -0.66
C VAL A 231 -17.73 -9.23 -0.35
N GLU A 232 -18.28 -8.03 -0.38
CA GLU A 232 -19.71 -7.82 -0.20
C GLU A 232 -20.38 -7.75 -1.58
N GLN A 233 -21.11 -8.82 -1.94
CA GLN A 233 -21.76 -8.91 -3.25
C GLN A 233 -22.86 -7.85 -3.38
N CYS A 234 -22.76 -7.00 -4.40
CA CYS A 234 -23.66 -5.87 -4.58
C CYS A 234 -24.09 -5.61 -6.04
N ASP A 235 -23.85 -6.55 -6.97
CA ASP A 235 -24.02 -6.38 -8.42
C ASP A 235 -25.32 -5.67 -8.83
N THR A 236 -26.43 -5.99 -8.16
CA THR A 236 -27.73 -5.32 -8.35
C THR A 236 -28.19 -4.51 -7.14
N LEU A 237 -27.51 -4.64 -6.00
CA LEU A 237 -27.88 -4.07 -4.70
C LEU A 237 -27.91 -2.55 -4.74
N TRP A 238 -26.91 -1.90 -5.34
CA TRP A 238 -26.86 -0.44 -5.37
C TRP A 238 -28.16 0.18 -5.90
N LYS A 239 -28.66 -0.35 -7.02
CA LYS A 239 -29.93 0.12 -7.61
C LYS A 239 -31.12 -0.16 -6.69
N TYR A 240 -31.35 -1.42 -6.32
CA TYR A 240 -32.60 -1.75 -5.62
C TYR A 240 -32.61 -1.24 -4.19
N ARG A 241 -31.45 -1.04 -3.55
CA ARG A 241 -31.37 -0.49 -2.18
C ARG A 241 -31.77 0.98 -2.16
N TRP A 242 -31.37 1.76 -3.17
CA TRP A 242 -31.90 3.10 -3.38
C TRP A 242 -33.42 3.08 -3.63
N GLU A 243 -33.92 2.17 -4.48
CA GLU A 243 -35.36 2.03 -4.72
C GLU A 243 -36.14 1.70 -3.43
N GLN A 244 -35.61 0.80 -2.60
CA GLN A 244 -36.19 0.49 -1.28
C GLN A 244 -36.21 1.72 -0.37
N ALA A 245 -35.14 2.52 -0.35
CA ALA A 245 -35.09 3.73 0.46
C ALA A 245 -36.15 4.75 0.04
N VAL A 246 -36.33 4.99 -1.27
CA VAL A 246 -37.26 6.02 -1.78
C VAL A 246 -38.70 5.56 -1.95
N HIS A 247 -38.98 4.25 -1.95
CA HIS A 247 -40.34 3.72 -2.17
C HIS A 247 -40.93 2.98 -0.98
N ASP A 248 -40.10 2.28 -0.21
CA ASP A 248 -40.58 1.31 0.78
C ASP A 248 -40.32 1.79 2.22
N VAL A 249 -39.12 2.28 2.50
CA VAL A 249 -38.69 2.64 3.87
C VAL A 249 -38.92 4.11 4.18
N GLU A 250 -38.62 5.01 3.24
CA GLU A 250 -38.70 6.48 3.39
C GLU A 250 -38.02 6.94 4.70
N PRO A 251 -36.72 6.66 4.91
CA PRO A 251 -36.02 6.95 6.17
C PRO A 251 -36.03 8.46 6.47
N ASP A 252 -35.56 8.84 7.67
CA ASP A 252 -35.34 10.26 7.95
C ASP A 252 -34.05 10.72 7.26
N ILE A 253 -32.98 9.93 7.34
CA ILE A 253 -31.70 10.22 6.71
C ILE A 253 -31.26 9.00 5.89
N ILE A 254 -30.70 9.25 4.70
CA ILE A 254 -29.95 8.23 3.95
C ILE A 254 -28.47 8.47 4.17
N GLU A 255 -27.74 7.46 4.63
CA GLU A 255 -26.28 7.51 4.69
C GLU A 255 -25.69 6.54 3.65
N ILE A 256 -24.99 7.08 2.66
CA ILE A 256 -24.14 6.30 1.78
C ILE A 256 -22.93 5.85 2.59
N LEU A 257 -22.76 4.55 2.80
CA LEU A 257 -21.75 4.01 3.73
C LEU A 257 -20.29 4.28 3.34
N THR A 258 -20.04 5.03 2.29
CA THR A 258 -18.69 5.44 1.95
C THR A 258 -18.65 6.71 1.10
N TRP A 259 -17.59 7.48 1.33
CA TRP A 259 -17.05 8.46 0.42
C TRP A 259 -15.65 8.04 -0.06
N ASN A 260 -14.77 7.65 0.85
CA ASN A 260 -13.32 7.52 0.63
C ASN A 260 -12.68 6.30 1.32
N ASP A 261 -13.40 5.21 1.56
CA ASP A 261 -12.81 3.99 2.14
C ASP A 261 -12.04 3.15 1.09
N TYR A 262 -10.92 3.72 0.63
CA TYR A 262 -10.12 3.14 -0.43
C TYR A 262 -9.54 1.76 -0.06
N GLY A 263 -9.13 1.56 1.19
CA GLY A 263 -8.51 0.32 1.65
C GLY A 263 -9.42 -0.90 1.48
N GLU A 264 -10.73 -0.67 1.47
CA GLU A 264 -11.75 -1.70 1.27
C GLU A 264 -12.42 -1.59 -0.10
N SER A 265 -11.76 -0.93 -1.06
CA SER A 265 -12.29 -0.71 -2.41
C SER A 265 -13.71 -0.11 -2.41
N HIS A 266 -14.07 0.57 -1.32
CA HIS A 266 -15.41 0.99 -1.00
C HIS A 266 -15.41 2.49 -0.96
N TYR A 267 -15.69 3.12 -2.09
CA TYR A 267 -15.70 4.58 -2.21
C TYR A 267 -16.52 5.00 -3.42
N ILE A 268 -17.12 6.17 -3.34
CA ILE A 268 -17.75 6.86 -4.47
C ILE A 268 -17.11 8.21 -4.76
N GLY A 269 -16.23 8.71 -3.89
CA GLY A 269 -15.40 9.89 -4.08
C GLY A 269 -14.30 9.65 -5.10
N ASP A 270 -13.57 10.71 -5.45
CA ASP A 270 -12.39 10.58 -6.31
C ASP A 270 -11.19 10.11 -5.46
N ILE A 271 -10.33 9.24 -5.99
CA ILE A 271 -9.10 8.85 -5.29
C ILE A 271 -8.22 10.09 -5.13
N ASN A 272 -8.08 10.57 -3.89
CA ASN A 272 -7.22 11.70 -3.62
C ASN A 272 -5.73 11.27 -3.67
N PRO A 273 -4.90 11.88 -4.54
CA PRO A 273 -3.51 11.47 -4.75
C PRO A 273 -2.59 11.67 -3.54
N VAL A 274 -3.01 12.43 -2.52
CA VAL A 274 -2.22 12.64 -1.29
C VAL A 274 -2.41 11.54 -0.26
N VAL A 275 -3.39 10.64 -0.46
CA VAL A 275 -3.71 9.55 0.45
C VAL A 275 -2.66 8.43 0.31
N ASN A 276 -2.12 8.01 1.45
CA ASN A 276 -1.26 6.83 1.48
C ASN A 276 -2.11 5.57 1.64
N LEU A 277 -2.24 4.81 0.55
CA LEU A 277 -3.01 3.57 0.50
C LEU A 277 -2.23 2.34 1.01
N GLY A 278 -0.98 2.51 1.47
CA GLY A 278 -0.11 1.39 1.84
C GLY A 278 0.38 0.59 0.63
N ASP A 279 0.72 -0.69 0.85
CA ASP A 279 1.34 -1.54 -0.18
C ASP A 279 0.34 -2.42 -0.93
N LEU A 280 -0.78 -2.80 -0.30
CA LEU A 280 -1.72 -3.79 -0.82
C LEU A 280 -2.96 -3.18 -1.47
N ALA A 281 -3.62 -2.19 -0.83
CA ALA A 281 -4.78 -1.53 -1.43
C ALA A 281 -4.53 -0.96 -2.84
N PRO A 282 -3.35 -0.37 -3.16
CA PRO A 282 -3.02 0.04 -4.52
C PRO A 282 -3.19 -1.02 -5.61
N LEU A 283 -3.13 -2.30 -5.27
CA LEU A 283 -3.25 -3.41 -6.24
C LEU A 283 -4.65 -3.52 -6.85
N TYR A 284 -5.68 -3.04 -6.14
CA TYR A 284 -7.08 -3.06 -6.59
C TYR A 284 -7.77 -1.69 -6.56
N VAL A 285 -7.14 -0.67 -5.97
CA VAL A 285 -7.67 0.72 -5.99
C VAL A 285 -7.12 1.52 -7.16
N ASN A 286 -5.81 1.43 -7.45
CA ASN A 286 -5.20 2.31 -8.45
C ASN A 286 -5.65 1.95 -9.87
N GLY A 287 -6.22 2.94 -10.57
CA GLY A 287 -6.71 2.78 -11.94
C GLY A 287 -8.12 2.22 -12.03
N PHE A 288 -8.79 1.99 -10.90
CA PHE A 288 -10.19 1.58 -10.83
C PHE A 288 -11.02 2.76 -10.37
N ASP A 289 -11.56 3.53 -11.31
CA ASP A 289 -12.39 4.69 -10.97
C ASP A 289 -13.81 4.26 -10.58
N HIS A 290 -14.23 4.63 -9.37
CA HIS A 290 -15.56 4.35 -8.82
C HIS A 290 -16.52 5.54 -8.93
N SER A 291 -16.09 6.67 -9.51
CA SER A 291 -16.91 7.87 -9.69
C SER A 291 -18.22 7.62 -10.46
N GLY A 292 -18.27 6.53 -11.26
CA GLY A 292 -19.49 6.09 -11.93
C GLY A 292 -20.67 5.82 -11.00
N TRP A 293 -20.44 5.45 -9.73
CA TRP A 293 -21.50 5.29 -8.74
C TRP A 293 -22.23 6.60 -8.44
N ARG A 294 -21.54 7.74 -8.54
CA ARG A 294 -22.12 9.08 -8.31
C ARG A 294 -23.19 9.43 -9.34
N ILE A 295 -23.08 8.92 -10.57
CA ILE A 295 -24.09 9.12 -11.62
C ILE A 295 -25.43 8.48 -11.20
N ILE A 296 -25.38 7.30 -10.60
CA ILE A 296 -26.58 6.60 -10.11
C ILE A 296 -27.09 7.27 -8.83
N ALA A 297 -26.18 7.61 -7.91
CA ALA A 297 -26.52 8.28 -6.65
C ALA A 297 -27.26 9.61 -6.89
N GLU A 298 -26.76 10.48 -7.78
CA GLU A 298 -27.36 11.77 -8.10
C GLU A 298 -28.85 11.66 -8.46
N HIS A 299 -29.21 10.64 -9.25
CA HIS A 299 -30.60 10.38 -9.62
C HIS A 299 -31.47 10.06 -8.40
N TYR A 300 -31.04 9.14 -7.55
CA TYR A 300 -31.83 8.70 -6.40
C TYR A 300 -31.83 9.72 -5.26
N ILE A 301 -30.75 10.47 -5.07
CA ILE A 301 -30.70 11.62 -4.15
C ILE A 301 -31.74 12.66 -4.60
N THR A 302 -31.77 12.99 -5.89
CA THR A 302 -32.77 13.91 -6.45
C THR A 302 -34.18 13.36 -6.25
N PHE A 303 -34.39 12.06 -6.42
CA PHE A 303 -35.69 11.43 -6.18
C PHE A 303 -36.09 11.58 -4.73
N TYR A 304 -35.23 11.18 -3.81
CA TYR A 304 -35.47 11.18 -2.37
C TYR A 304 -35.90 12.57 -1.90
N LYS A 305 -35.17 13.61 -2.31
CA LYS A 305 -35.39 15.01 -1.90
C LYS A 305 -36.58 15.73 -2.52
N ASN A 306 -37.06 15.25 -3.68
CA ASN A 306 -38.07 15.96 -4.46
C ASN A 306 -39.31 15.11 -4.72
N GLY A 307 -39.34 13.86 -4.26
CA GLY A 307 -40.32 12.83 -4.63
C GLY A 307 -40.32 12.45 -6.12
N SER A 308 -39.37 12.95 -6.91
CA SER A 308 -39.24 12.66 -8.34
C SER A 308 -37.84 12.99 -8.86
N ALA A 309 -37.36 12.20 -9.83
CA ALA A 309 -36.09 12.45 -10.53
C ALA A 309 -36.32 12.38 -12.05
N PRO A 310 -36.57 13.52 -12.72
CA PRO A 310 -36.80 13.54 -14.16
C PRO A 310 -35.58 13.02 -14.92
N ILE A 311 -35.78 11.99 -15.75
CA ILE A 311 -34.73 11.46 -16.61
C ILE A 311 -34.57 12.43 -17.79
N THR A 312 -33.42 13.12 -17.82
CA THR A 312 -33.10 14.12 -18.85
C THR A 312 -32.12 13.58 -19.91
N GLU A 313 -31.47 12.45 -19.63
CA GLU A 313 -30.46 11.82 -20.48
C GLU A 313 -30.38 10.31 -20.19
N ASP A 314 -29.98 9.54 -21.21
CA ASP A 314 -29.66 8.13 -21.06
C ASP A 314 -28.15 7.97 -20.84
N ARG A 315 -27.75 7.40 -19.71
CA ARG A 315 -26.36 7.07 -19.39
C ARG A 315 -26.21 5.58 -19.13
N VAL A 316 -25.04 5.03 -19.45
CA VAL A 316 -24.68 3.65 -19.11
C VAL A 316 -23.44 3.66 -18.24
N VAL A 317 -23.57 3.14 -17.02
CA VAL A 317 -22.46 2.89 -16.10
C VAL A 317 -22.13 1.40 -16.19
N TYR A 318 -20.90 1.08 -16.54
CA TYR A 318 -20.41 -0.29 -16.56
C TYR A 318 -19.51 -0.52 -15.35
N CYS A 319 -19.89 -1.46 -14.50
CA CYS A 319 -19.01 -2.04 -13.50
C CYS A 319 -18.58 -3.42 -13.98
N HIS A 320 -17.31 -3.79 -13.80
CA HIS A 320 -16.83 -5.13 -14.08
C HIS A 320 -15.88 -5.58 -12.98
N HIS A 321 -15.97 -6.86 -12.61
CA HIS A 321 -15.00 -7.47 -11.71
C HIS A 321 -13.94 -8.17 -12.55
N LEU A 322 -12.68 -7.95 -12.21
CA LEU A 322 -11.61 -8.79 -12.74
C LEU A 322 -11.70 -10.12 -11.96
N LEU A 323 -12.13 -11.19 -12.62
CA LEU A 323 -11.99 -12.55 -12.06
C LEU A 323 -10.55 -12.73 -11.61
N SER A 324 -10.32 -13.33 -10.42
CA SER A 324 -8.98 -13.52 -9.87
C SER A 324 -8.08 -14.11 -10.96
N MET A 325 -7.24 -13.26 -11.54
CA MET A 325 -6.28 -13.72 -12.52
C MET A 325 -5.30 -14.57 -11.73
N SER A 326 -5.04 -15.79 -12.18
CA SER A 326 -3.80 -16.44 -11.77
C SER A 326 -2.69 -15.42 -11.93
N SER A 327 -1.82 -15.30 -10.93
CA SER A 327 -0.80 -14.27 -10.71
C SER A 327 0.16 -13.95 -11.86
N SER A 328 -0.05 -14.49 -13.06
CA SER A 328 0.74 -14.30 -14.28
C SER A 328 0.41 -13.04 -15.08
N ASP A 329 -0.78 -12.44 -14.96
CA ASP A 329 -1.24 -11.42 -15.94
C ASP A 329 -1.98 -10.21 -15.35
N ALA A 330 -1.55 -9.70 -14.19
CA ALA A 330 -2.04 -8.40 -13.68
C ALA A 330 -1.88 -7.28 -14.75
N PRO A 331 -2.88 -6.40 -14.95
CA PRO A 331 -2.72 -5.24 -15.81
C PRO A 331 -1.55 -4.39 -15.29
N THR A 332 -0.71 -3.96 -16.22
CA THR A 332 0.54 -3.26 -15.88
C THR A 332 0.16 -1.85 -15.43
N GLN A 333 0.34 -1.57 -14.13
CA GLN A 333 0.27 -0.22 -13.56
C GLN A 333 1.06 0.74 -14.46
N ALA A 334 0.48 1.89 -14.82
CA ALA A 334 1.26 2.94 -15.47
C ALA A 334 2.32 3.43 -14.47
N SER A 335 3.59 3.14 -14.75
CA SER A 335 4.66 3.54 -13.86
C SER A 335 4.75 5.07 -13.78
N ALA A 336 4.98 5.59 -12.56
CA ALA A 336 5.32 6.99 -12.33
C ALA A 336 6.72 7.37 -12.86
N SER A 337 7.52 6.37 -13.26
CA SER A 337 8.82 6.54 -13.87
C SER A 337 8.79 6.09 -15.33
N ALA A 338 9.52 6.80 -16.20
CA ALA A 338 9.76 6.32 -17.54
C ALA A 338 10.59 5.02 -17.51
N LEU A 339 10.41 4.16 -18.52
CA LEU A 339 11.37 3.10 -18.79
C LEU A 339 12.77 3.72 -19.03
N PRO A 340 13.85 3.03 -18.64
CA PRO A 340 15.20 3.47 -18.99
C PRO A 340 15.37 3.68 -20.49
N GLU A 341 16.23 4.59 -20.88
CA GLU A 341 16.53 4.80 -22.30
C GLU A 341 17.24 3.55 -22.89
N GLY A 342 17.01 3.26 -24.18
CA GLY A 342 17.70 2.18 -24.89
C GLY A 342 17.12 0.76 -24.72
N ILE A 343 15.91 0.60 -24.17
CA ILE A 343 15.22 -0.71 -24.17
C ILE A 343 14.92 -1.16 -25.60
N THR A 344 15.40 -2.35 -25.95
CA THR A 344 15.13 -3.01 -27.24
C THR A 344 14.38 -4.34 -27.08
N ASP A 345 14.26 -4.87 -25.86
CA ASP A 345 13.43 -6.05 -25.57
C ASP A 345 11.94 -5.65 -25.45
N PRO A 346 11.07 -6.08 -26.39
CA PRO A 346 9.65 -5.74 -26.35
C PRO A 346 8.88 -6.42 -25.22
N ASN A 347 9.46 -7.43 -24.56
CA ASN A 347 8.82 -8.16 -23.47
C ASN A 347 9.31 -7.71 -22.09
N TYR A 348 10.17 -6.69 -22.02
CA TYR A 348 10.72 -6.25 -20.75
C TYR A 348 9.62 -5.63 -19.87
N LYS A 349 9.39 -6.28 -18.73
CA LYS A 349 8.53 -5.80 -17.65
C LYS A 349 9.39 -5.63 -16.40
N PRO A 350 9.79 -4.39 -16.03
CA PRO A 350 10.58 -4.18 -14.82
C PRO A 350 9.82 -4.65 -13.58
N LEU A 351 10.53 -5.20 -12.60
CA LEU A 351 9.95 -5.55 -11.29
C LEU A 351 9.62 -4.27 -10.49
N PRO A 352 8.68 -4.33 -9.52
CA PRO A 352 8.34 -3.19 -8.68
C PRO A 352 9.56 -2.53 -8.03
N GLY A 353 9.55 -1.20 -7.96
CA GLY A 353 10.65 -0.42 -7.39
C GLY A 353 11.86 -0.27 -8.31
N ARG A 354 11.71 -0.54 -9.61
CA ARG A 354 12.70 -0.25 -10.67
C ARG A 354 12.15 0.78 -11.65
N LEU A 355 13.03 1.45 -12.40
CA LEU A 355 12.61 2.37 -13.46
C LEU A 355 11.69 1.66 -14.47
N GLY A 356 10.62 2.34 -14.86
CA GLY A 356 9.51 1.80 -15.64
C GLY A 356 8.51 0.95 -14.84
N ASN A 357 8.72 0.76 -13.53
CA ASN A 357 7.76 0.17 -12.59
C ASN A 357 7.90 0.75 -11.15
N LEU A 358 8.06 2.06 -11.06
CA LEU A 358 7.88 2.83 -9.82
C LEU A 358 6.43 3.27 -9.63
N THR A 359 5.96 3.22 -8.41
CA THR A 359 4.75 3.93 -7.96
C THR A 359 5.05 5.42 -7.76
N VAL A 360 4.02 6.28 -7.67
CA VAL A 360 4.22 7.72 -7.42
C VAL A 360 5.00 7.99 -6.11
N PRO A 361 4.68 7.33 -4.97
CA PRO A 361 5.50 7.47 -3.75
C PRO A 361 6.96 7.04 -3.94
N GLN A 362 7.20 5.97 -4.70
CA GLN A 362 8.57 5.49 -4.97
C GLN A 362 9.35 6.47 -5.85
N GLN A 363 8.69 7.10 -6.84
CA GLN A 363 9.28 8.16 -7.66
C GLN A 363 9.62 9.39 -6.81
N HIS A 364 8.72 9.85 -5.95
CA HIS A 364 8.99 10.94 -5.02
C HIS A 364 10.11 10.61 -4.02
N ALA A 365 10.17 9.36 -3.53
CA ALA A 365 11.25 8.91 -2.66
C ALA A 365 12.61 8.94 -3.37
N LEU A 366 12.67 8.52 -4.64
CA LEU A 366 13.86 8.65 -5.48
C LEU A 366 14.29 10.10 -5.67
N GLU A 367 13.36 10.99 -6.03
CA GLU A 367 13.64 12.42 -6.23
C GLU A 367 14.11 13.10 -4.95
N LYS A 368 13.41 12.85 -3.83
CA LYS A 368 13.80 13.36 -2.51
C LYS A 368 15.17 12.84 -2.10
N PHE A 369 15.42 11.54 -2.27
CA PHE A 369 16.70 10.93 -1.91
C PHE A 369 17.85 11.54 -2.71
N LYS A 370 17.69 11.67 -4.04
CA LYS A 370 18.67 12.32 -4.92
C LYS A 370 18.92 13.78 -4.52
N LYS A 371 17.86 14.53 -4.23
CA LYS A 371 17.94 15.93 -3.80
C LYS A 371 18.68 16.09 -2.47
N GLU A 372 18.38 15.27 -1.46
CA GLU A 372 19.06 15.34 -0.16
C GLU A 372 20.56 15.05 -0.29
N LEU A 373 20.96 14.07 -1.11
CA LEU A 373 22.37 13.78 -1.37
C LEU A 373 23.09 14.94 -2.06
N GLN A 374 22.40 15.63 -2.98
CA GLN A 374 22.95 16.81 -3.68
C GLN A 374 23.10 18.00 -2.73
N ASP A 375 22.07 18.29 -1.93
CA ASP A 375 22.06 19.40 -0.98
C ASP A 375 23.13 19.22 0.12
N GLU A 376 23.43 17.97 0.51
CA GLU A 376 24.49 17.63 1.49
C GLU A 376 25.89 17.47 0.87
N GLY A 377 26.03 17.57 -0.46
CA GLY A 377 27.33 17.45 -1.16
C GLY A 377 27.91 16.04 -1.16
N VAL A 378 27.07 15.02 -0.96
CA VAL A 378 27.46 13.59 -0.96
C VAL A 378 27.19 12.92 -2.32
N PHE A 379 26.34 13.53 -3.16
CA PHE A 379 26.00 13.00 -4.48
C PHE A 379 27.21 12.91 -5.42
N VAL A 380 27.43 11.74 -6.00
CA VAL A 380 28.50 11.51 -6.99
C VAL A 380 27.92 11.01 -8.29
N GLU A 381 27.83 11.90 -9.27
CA GLU A 381 27.12 11.70 -10.54
C GLU A 381 27.57 10.43 -11.28
N GLU A 382 28.88 10.14 -11.27
CA GLU A 382 29.44 9.01 -12.03
C GLU A 382 29.04 7.63 -11.50
N ARG A 383 28.50 7.53 -10.29
CA ARG A 383 28.15 6.24 -9.66
C ARG A 383 26.80 6.22 -8.93
N MET A 384 26.10 7.35 -8.86
CA MET A 384 24.79 7.48 -8.21
C MET A 384 23.70 7.78 -9.24
N ASP A 385 23.63 6.93 -10.27
CA ASP A 385 22.50 6.91 -11.18
C ASP A 385 21.22 6.42 -10.49
N ASP A 386 20.08 6.62 -11.15
CA ASP A 386 18.77 6.29 -10.56
C ASP A 386 18.67 4.79 -10.24
N ALA A 387 19.26 3.91 -11.06
CA ALA A 387 19.32 2.48 -10.78
C ALA A 387 20.09 2.18 -9.49
N THR A 388 21.21 2.86 -9.24
CA THR A 388 21.96 2.74 -7.99
C THR A 388 21.17 3.27 -6.80
N LEU A 389 20.59 4.47 -6.89
CA LEU A 389 19.80 5.04 -5.81
C LEU A 389 18.60 4.15 -5.46
N LEU A 390 17.92 3.58 -6.46
CA LEU A 390 16.81 2.65 -6.26
C LEU A 390 17.23 1.35 -5.59
N ARG A 391 18.46 0.85 -5.81
CA ARG A 391 18.99 -0.31 -5.05
C ARG A 391 19.05 -0.01 -3.55
N PHE A 392 19.54 1.16 -3.16
CA PHE A 392 19.58 1.58 -1.76
C PHE A 392 18.20 1.82 -1.17
N LEU A 393 17.28 2.44 -1.93
CA LEU A 393 15.89 2.62 -1.50
C LEU A 393 15.18 1.28 -1.28
N ARG A 394 15.24 0.36 -2.24
CA ARG A 394 14.63 -0.98 -2.10
C ARG A 394 15.18 -1.73 -0.89
N ALA A 395 16.49 -1.70 -0.66
CA ALA A 395 17.12 -2.33 0.50
C ALA A 395 16.65 -1.77 1.85
N ARG A 396 16.02 -0.60 1.86
CA ARG A 396 15.43 0.04 3.05
C ARG A 396 13.94 0.33 2.88
N LYS A 397 13.25 -0.45 2.05
CA LYS A 397 11.79 -0.37 1.84
C LYS A 397 11.32 1.05 1.50
N PHE A 398 12.09 1.77 0.68
CA PHE A 398 11.87 3.16 0.28
C PHE A 398 11.88 4.20 1.42
N ASP A 399 12.37 3.84 2.61
CA ASP A 399 12.68 4.82 3.65
C ASP A 399 13.92 5.63 3.26
N VAL A 400 13.69 6.89 2.87
CA VAL A 400 14.73 7.81 2.39
C VAL A 400 15.80 8.06 3.45
N ALA A 401 15.44 8.18 4.73
CA ALA A 401 16.39 8.49 5.79
C ALA A 401 17.33 7.29 6.05
N LEU A 402 16.78 6.08 6.08
CA LEU A 402 17.56 4.85 6.24
C LEU A 402 18.42 4.54 4.99
N ALA A 403 17.87 4.75 3.79
CA ALA A 403 18.61 4.58 2.54
C ALA A 403 19.80 5.56 2.45
N LYS A 404 19.58 6.83 2.82
CA LYS A 404 20.64 7.85 2.87
C LYS A 404 21.73 7.49 3.86
N LYS A 405 21.36 7.07 5.08
CA LYS A 405 22.34 6.61 6.08
C LYS A 405 23.20 5.47 5.52
N MET A 406 22.58 4.47 4.90
CA MET A 406 23.27 3.32 4.32
C MET A 406 24.24 3.73 3.19
N LEU A 407 23.82 4.63 2.30
CA LEU A 407 24.64 5.11 1.19
C LEU A 407 25.83 5.96 1.68
N VAL A 408 25.61 6.87 2.63
CA VAL A 408 26.69 7.68 3.23
C VAL A 408 27.73 6.78 3.92
N GLU A 409 27.28 5.78 4.67
CA GLU A 409 28.16 4.78 5.29
C GLU A 409 28.92 3.94 4.25
N CYS A 410 28.28 3.63 3.11
CA CYS A 410 28.94 2.96 1.99
C CYS A 410 30.06 3.82 1.41
N GLU A 411 29.80 5.10 1.14
CA GLU A 411 30.78 6.06 0.61
C GLU A 411 31.97 6.27 1.55
N GLN A 412 31.73 6.28 2.86
CA GLN A 412 32.83 6.32 3.84
C GLN A 412 33.63 5.02 3.81
N TRP A 413 32.95 3.86 3.80
CA TRP A 413 33.62 2.56 3.70
C TRP A 413 34.46 2.42 2.44
N ARG A 414 34.02 2.96 1.29
CA ARG A 414 34.80 2.92 0.04
C ARG A 414 36.18 3.57 0.20
N LYS A 415 36.23 4.72 0.88
CA LYS A 415 37.48 5.42 1.20
C LYS A 415 38.35 4.61 2.15
N ASP A 416 37.75 4.06 3.21
CA ASP A 416 38.47 3.30 4.23
C ASP A 416 39.03 1.97 3.69
N PHE A 417 38.30 1.32 2.78
CA PHE A 417 38.70 0.07 2.13
C PHE A 417 39.57 0.29 0.89
N ASN A 418 39.79 1.55 0.48
CA ASN A 418 40.60 1.96 -0.67
C ASN A 418 40.12 1.36 -2.00
N VAL A 419 38.81 1.39 -2.25
CA VAL A 419 38.17 0.74 -3.41
C VAL A 419 38.72 1.30 -4.73
N GLU A 420 38.95 2.61 -4.81
CA GLU A 420 39.45 3.26 -6.02
C GLU A 420 40.87 2.80 -6.40
N ASP A 421 41.71 2.45 -5.42
CA ASP A 421 43.03 1.87 -5.65
C ASP A 421 42.92 0.40 -6.06
N ILE A 422 42.01 -0.35 -5.43
CA ILE A 422 41.75 -1.75 -5.78
C ILE A 422 41.36 -1.87 -7.26
N VAL A 423 40.43 -1.04 -7.73
CA VAL A 423 39.99 -1.06 -9.14
C VAL A 423 41.13 -0.75 -10.12
N LYS A 424 42.09 0.10 -9.73
CA LYS A 424 43.18 0.54 -10.60
C LYS A 424 44.38 -0.39 -10.59
N ASN A 425 44.77 -0.85 -9.40
CA ASN A 425 46.10 -1.39 -9.14
C ASN A 425 46.07 -2.82 -8.59
N PHE A 426 44.91 -3.39 -8.29
CA PHE A 426 44.85 -4.74 -7.71
C PHE A 426 45.23 -5.81 -8.74
N ASP A 427 46.37 -6.46 -8.48
CA ASP A 427 46.81 -7.66 -9.20
C ASP A 427 46.62 -8.91 -8.33
N PHE A 428 45.80 -9.83 -8.81
CA PHE A 428 45.54 -11.14 -8.20
C PHE A 428 46.34 -12.24 -8.92
N HIS A 429 47.66 -12.07 -8.96
CA HIS A 429 48.61 -12.98 -9.64
C HIS A 429 48.46 -14.46 -9.23
N GLU A 430 47.99 -14.75 -8.01
CA GLU A 430 47.76 -16.12 -7.55
C GLU A 430 46.44 -16.74 -8.02
N LYS A 431 45.66 -16.08 -8.90
CA LYS A 431 44.34 -16.53 -9.37
C LYS A 431 44.32 -18.01 -9.78
N GLU A 432 45.26 -18.43 -10.63
CA GLU A 432 45.29 -19.81 -11.15
C GLU A 432 45.53 -20.85 -10.06
N GLU A 433 46.32 -20.53 -9.03
CA GLU A 433 46.56 -21.43 -7.90
C GLU A 433 45.34 -21.45 -6.96
N VAL A 434 44.76 -20.28 -6.68
CA VAL A 434 43.55 -20.14 -5.86
C VAL A 434 42.37 -20.88 -6.50
N ASP A 435 42.17 -20.78 -7.81
CA ASP A 435 41.04 -21.40 -8.52
C ASP A 435 41.06 -22.94 -8.47
N LYS A 436 42.21 -23.57 -8.14
CA LYS A 436 42.27 -25.02 -7.90
C LYS A 436 41.51 -25.43 -6.62
N TYR A 437 41.46 -24.54 -5.64
CA TYR A 437 40.93 -24.81 -4.31
C TYR A 437 39.67 -24.00 -3.97
N TYR A 438 39.47 -22.87 -4.63
CA TYR A 438 38.30 -22.01 -4.51
C TYR A 438 38.04 -21.29 -5.84
N PRO A 439 37.48 -21.99 -6.84
CA PRO A 439 37.19 -21.41 -8.13
C PRO A 439 36.07 -20.37 -8.00
N GLN A 440 36.42 -19.12 -8.31
CA GLN A 440 35.49 -17.99 -8.39
C GLN A 440 35.57 -17.41 -9.81
N PHE A 441 34.47 -17.45 -10.56
CA PHE A 441 34.49 -17.00 -11.94
C PHE A 441 33.13 -16.53 -12.42
N TYR A 442 33.11 -15.57 -13.33
CA TYR A 442 31.90 -15.26 -14.11
C TYR A 442 31.93 -16.08 -15.41
N HIS A 443 30.79 -16.61 -15.81
CA HIS A 443 30.68 -17.43 -17.02
C HIS A 443 29.27 -17.32 -17.58
N GLN A 444 29.12 -16.47 -18.59
CA GLN A 444 27.87 -16.10 -19.23
C GLN A 444 26.87 -15.52 -18.21
N MET A 445 26.03 -16.34 -17.57
CA MET A 445 25.25 -15.96 -16.37
C MET A 445 25.50 -17.01 -15.27
N ASP A 446 25.69 -16.53 -14.03
CA ASP A 446 26.83 -16.84 -13.14
C ASP A 446 26.96 -18.24 -12.48
N LYS A 447 28.14 -18.47 -11.85
CA LYS A 447 28.47 -19.57 -10.92
C LYS A 447 29.78 -19.41 -10.08
N LEU A 448 29.83 -19.96 -8.86
CA LEU A 448 31.02 -20.28 -8.02
C LEU A 448 31.14 -21.79 -7.62
N GLY A 449 32.36 -22.26 -7.29
CA GLY A 449 32.69 -23.68 -7.08
C GLY A 449 33.45 -24.08 -5.79
N LYS A 450 34.03 -25.30 -5.84
CA LYS A 450 34.51 -26.20 -4.75
C LYS A 450 35.53 -25.61 -3.76
N LEU A 451 35.57 -26.11 -2.52
CA LEU A 451 36.38 -25.53 -1.44
C LEU A 451 37.37 -26.53 -0.78
N ASP A 452 38.68 -26.29 -0.92
CA ASP A 452 39.76 -26.86 -0.07
C ASP A 452 40.56 -25.74 0.64
N PHE A 453 40.19 -25.48 1.89
CA PHE A 453 40.60 -24.28 2.61
C PHE A 453 42.04 -24.29 3.15
N LYS A 454 42.63 -25.47 3.39
CA LYS A 454 44.01 -25.54 3.90
C LYS A 454 44.99 -25.16 2.81
N ALA A 455 44.74 -25.61 1.59
CA ALA A 455 45.53 -25.25 0.43
C ALA A 455 45.24 -23.81 -0.03
N LEU A 456 43.98 -23.33 0.12
CA LEU A 456 43.60 -21.96 -0.17
C LEU A 456 44.42 -20.93 0.63
N TYR A 457 44.46 -21.02 1.96
CA TYR A 457 45.21 -20.06 2.78
C TYR A 457 46.73 -20.26 2.76
N ALA A 458 47.23 -21.31 2.10
CA ALA A 458 48.66 -21.45 1.84
C ALA A 458 49.12 -20.59 0.65
N CYS A 459 48.21 -20.20 -0.24
CA CYS A 459 48.52 -19.42 -1.44
C CYS A 459 47.92 -18.00 -1.46
N THR A 460 46.96 -17.69 -0.59
CA THR A 460 46.38 -16.34 -0.48
C THR A 460 45.97 -15.99 0.95
N THR A 461 45.50 -14.77 1.18
CA THR A 461 45.03 -14.29 2.49
C THR A 461 43.56 -13.89 2.44
N GLN A 462 42.90 -13.85 3.60
CA GLN A 462 41.53 -13.35 3.70
C GLN A 462 41.40 -11.91 3.17
N ASP A 463 42.36 -11.03 3.46
CA ASP A 463 42.40 -9.66 2.93
C ASP A 463 42.43 -9.62 1.40
N ARG A 464 43.31 -10.42 0.78
CA ARG A 464 43.40 -10.50 -0.68
C ARG A 464 42.15 -11.10 -1.32
N LEU A 465 41.51 -12.08 -0.68
CA LEU A 465 40.23 -12.62 -1.14
C LEU A 465 39.08 -11.61 -1.04
N LEU A 466 39.04 -10.77 -0.01
CA LEU A 466 38.05 -9.69 0.12
C LEU A 466 38.31 -8.57 -0.90
N LYS A 467 39.58 -8.22 -1.16
CA LYS A 467 39.95 -7.28 -2.22
C LYS A 467 39.58 -7.79 -3.61
N ARG A 468 39.79 -9.09 -3.88
CA ARG A 468 39.28 -9.75 -5.10
C ARG A 468 37.77 -9.66 -5.18
N LEU A 469 37.04 -9.96 -4.10
CA LEU A 469 35.57 -9.86 -4.08
C LEU A 469 35.10 -8.45 -4.45
N VAL A 470 35.69 -7.42 -3.84
CA VAL A 470 35.35 -6.02 -4.13
C VAL A 470 35.72 -5.64 -5.57
N TYR A 471 36.92 -6.04 -6.03
CA TYR A 471 37.32 -5.84 -7.42
C TYR A 471 36.32 -6.47 -8.41
N GLU A 472 35.85 -7.68 -8.14
CA GLU A 472 34.86 -8.37 -8.96
C GLU A 472 33.46 -7.72 -8.89
N TYR A 473 33.06 -7.15 -7.75
CA TYR A 473 31.81 -6.36 -7.63
C TYR A 473 31.89 -5.06 -8.44
N GLU A 474 33.02 -4.35 -8.38
CA GLU A 474 33.22 -3.12 -9.15
C GLU A 474 33.21 -3.42 -10.65
N LYS A 475 33.91 -4.47 -11.10
CA LYS A 475 33.80 -4.96 -12.49
C LYS A 475 32.37 -5.36 -12.84
N PHE A 476 31.69 -6.06 -11.94
CA PHE A 476 30.31 -6.49 -12.15
C PHE A 476 29.37 -5.32 -12.45
N ILE A 477 29.43 -4.26 -11.64
CA ILE A 477 28.56 -3.09 -11.80
C ILE A 477 28.92 -2.29 -13.05
N THR A 478 30.22 -2.13 -13.33
CA THR A 478 30.70 -1.16 -14.33
C THR A 478 30.82 -1.72 -15.75
N SER A 479 31.09 -3.01 -15.91
CA SER A 479 31.27 -3.62 -17.24
C SER A 479 30.32 -4.77 -17.50
N ARG A 480 30.10 -5.67 -16.52
CA ARG A 480 29.31 -6.88 -16.75
C ARG A 480 27.82 -6.58 -16.85
N LEU A 481 27.26 -5.82 -15.91
CA LEU A 481 25.83 -5.45 -15.94
C LEU A 481 25.46 -4.66 -17.21
N PRO A 482 26.22 -3.63 -17.63
CA PRO A 482 25.96 -2.94 -18.89
C PRO A 482 26.08 -3.85 -20.12
N ALA A 483 27.10 -4.73 -20.16
CA ALA A 483 27.27 -5.66 -21.26
C ALA A 483 26.14 -6.68 -21.36
N CYS A 484 25.69 -7.22 -20.22
CA CYS A 484 24.53 -8.10 -20.16
C CYS A 484 23.25 -7.36 -20.57
N SER A 485 23.06 -6.13 -20.08
CA SER A 485 21.90 -5.30 -20.41
C SER A 485 21.80 -5.05 -21.92
N ALA A 486 22.94 -4.72 -22.55
CA ALA A 486 23.01 -4.52 -24.00
C ALA A 486 22.75 -5.82 -24.79
N ALA A 487 23.21 -6.97 -24.28
CA ALA A 487 23.02 -8.26 -24.95
C ALA A 487 21.57 -8.76 -24.89
N VAL A 488 20.86 -8.50 -23.80
CA VAL A 488 19.45 -8.92 -23.62
C VAL A 488 18.45 -7.85 -24.06
N GLY A 489 18.89 -6.61 -24.24
CA GLY A 489 18.07 -5.49 -24.69
C GLY A 489 17.28 -4.78 -23.60
N HIS A 490 17.60 -5.00 -22.32
CA HIS A 490 16.96 -4.34 -21.17
C HIS A 490 17.87 -4.34 -19.93
N PRO A 491 17.63 -3.50 -18.90
CA PRO A 491 18.45 -3.41 -17.69
C PRO A 491 18.54 -4.74 -16.93
N VAL A 492 19.78 -5.19 -16.74
CA VAL A 492 20.16 -6.25 -15.83
C VAL A 492 20.81 -5.59 -14.61
N GLU A 493 20.22 -5.80 -13.43
CA GLU A 493 20.69 -5.19 -12.17
C GLU A 493 21.28 -6.21 -11.19
N THR A 494 21.12 -7.51 -11.46
CA THR A 494 21.38 -8.58 -10.49
C THR A 494 22.15 -9.77 -11.06
N SER A 495 22.85 -10.50 -10.20
CA SER A 495 23.52 -11.77 -10.49
C SER A 495 22.69 -13.01 -10.13
N CYS A 496 23.01 -14.15 -10.75
CA CYS A 496 22.52 -15.48 -10.44
C CYS A 496 23.67 -16.35 -9.92
N THR A 497 23.90 -16.32 -8.60
CA THR A 497 25.00 -17.06 -7.98
C THR A 497 24.67 -18.55 -7.85
N ILE A 498 25.63 -19.43 -8.14
CA ILE A 498 25.56 -20.85 -7.77
C ILE A 498 26.75 -21.17 -6.85
N LEU A 499 26.53 -21.77 -5.70
CA LEU A 499 27.55 -22.23 -4.76
C LEU A 499 27.50 -23.75 -4.66
N ASP A 500 28.56 -24.43 -5.12
CA ASP A 500 28.68 -25.88 -4.99
C ASP A 500 29.36 -26.27 -3.67
N LEU A 501 28.60 -26.92 -2.79
CA LEU A 501 29.08 -27.40 -1.48
C LEU A 501 29.52 -28.85 -1.49
N LYS A 502 29.68 -29.46 -2.67
CA LYS A 502 30.27 -30.79 -2.79
C LYS A 502 31.64 -30.81 -2.10
N ASP A 503 31.83 -31.80 -1.22
CA ASP A 503 33.04 -32.02 -0.43
C ASP A 503 33.31 -30.99 0.70
N VAL A 504 32.34 -30.12 1.02
CA VAL A 504 32.42 -29.21 2.18
C VAL A 504 32.04 -29.93 3.48
N SER A 505 32.89 -29.82 4.50
CA SER A 505 32.63 -30.32 5.86
C SER A 505 32.38 -29.18 6.85
N LEU A 506 31.61 -29.44 7.93
CA LEU A 506 31.36 -28.45 9.00
C LEU A 506 32.65 -27.88 9.58
N THR A 507 33.63 -28.76 9.88
CA THR A 507 34.93 -28.35 10.43
C THR A 507 35.66 -27.37 9.51
N ASN A 508 35.53 -27.55 8.21
CA ASN A 508 36.12 -26.67 7.20
C ASN A 508 35.36 -25.34 7.08
N PHE A 509 34.02 -25.35 7.18
CA PHE A 509 33.22 -24.13 7.19
C PHE A 509 33.60 -23.19 8.36
N TYR A 510 33.74 -23.72 9.58
CA TYR A 510 34.12 -22.90 10.74
C TYR A 510 35.50 -22.23 10.59
N ARG A 511 36.39 -22.76 9.74
CA ARG A 511 37.70 -22.16 9.46
C ARG A 511 37.63 -20.95 8.52
N VAL A 512 36.53 -20.78 7.80
CA VAL A 512 36.31 -19.66 6.86
C VAL A 512 35.11 -18.79 7.22
N LYS A 513 34.46 -19.07 8.35
CA LYS A 513 33.28 -18.33 8.79
C LYS A 513 33.51 -16.82 8.78
N ASP A 514 34.70 -16.36 9.17
CA ASP A 514 35.01 -14.93 9.26
C ASP A 514 35.13 -14.28 7.88
N TYR A 515 35.68 -15.00 6.89
CA TYR A 515 35.67 -14.56 5.49
C TYR A 515 34.25 -14.51 4.94
N VAL A 516 33.45 -15.57 5.15
CA VAL A 516 32.06 -15.65 4.67
C VAL A 516 31.19 -14.56 5.28
N MET A 517 31.33 -14.30 6.58
CA MET A 517 30.62 -13.20 7.26
C MET A 517 31.04 -11.83 6.72
N ALA A 518 32.34 -11.59 6.54
CA ALA A 518 32.84 -10.33 5.98
C ALA A 518 32.35 -10.12 4.54
N ALA A 519 32.40 -11.16 3.70
CA ALA A 519 31.88 -11.11 2.33
C ALA A 519 30.38 -10.84 2.29
N SER A 520 29.62 -11.45 3.20
CA SER A 520 28.17 -11.24 3.34
C SER A 520 27.84 -9.80 3.75
N SER A 521 28.53 -9.24 4.74
CA SER A 521 28.33 -7.84 5.16
C SER A 521 28.70 -6.87 4.04
N ILE A 522 29.81 -7.09 3.32
CA ILE A 522 30.14 -6.26 2.14
C ILE A 522 29.00 -6.30 1.11
N GLY A 523 28.48 -7.49 0.78
CA GLY A 523 27.37 -7.64 -0.17
C GLY A 523 26.11 -6.91 0.28
N GLN A 524 25.67 -7.10 1.52
CA GLN A 524 24.44 -6.51 2.06
C GLN A 524 24.56 -5.00 2.27
N ASP A 525 25.66 -4.53 2.85
CA ASP A 525 25.80 -3.14 3.32
C ASP A 525 26.33 -2.19 2.25
N ARG A 526 27.04 -2.72 1.24
CA ARG A 526 27.78 -1.91 0.25
C ARG A 526 27.34 -2.16 -1.19
N TYR A 527 26.79 -3.34 -1.49
CA TYR A 527 26.27 -3.70 -2.81
C TYR A 527 24.82 -4.21 -2.74
N PRO A 528 23.90 -3.42 -2.13
CA PRO A 528 22.52 -3.83 -1.94
C PRO A 528 21.84 -4.18 -3.26
N GLU A 529 20.87 -5.10 -3.21
CA GLU A 529 20.03 -5.48 -4.35
C GLU A 529 20.80 -5.91 -5.61
N CYS A 530 22.08 -6.31 -5.50
CA CYS A 530 22.86 -6.88 -6.60
C CYS A 530 22.69 -8.40 -6.73
N MET A 531 22.15 -9.06 -5.69
CA MET A 531 21.88 -10.50 -5.69
C MET A 531 20.44 -10.76 -6.17
N GLY A 532 20.30 -11.51 -7.27
CA GLY A 532 19.00 -11.87 -7.85
C GLY A 532 18.55 -13.27 -7.42
N LYS A 533 19.34 -14.30 -7.77
CA LYS A 533 19.15 -15.69 -7.33
C LYS A 533 20.43 -16.27 -6.78
N PHE A 534 20.30 -17.16 -5.79
CA PHE A 534 21.44 -17.84 -5.19
C PHE A 534 21.11 -19.32 -4.98
N TYR A 535 21.73 -20.21 -5.77
CA TYR A 535 21.58 -21.65 -5.63
C TYR A 535 22.73 -22.23 -4.81
N ILE A 536 22.41 -22.93 -3.71
CA ILE A 536 23.37 -23.74 -2.97
C ILE A 536 23.13 -25.19 -3.36
N ILE A 537 24.07 -25.81 -4.09
CA ILE A 537 23.92 -27.16 -4.65
C ILE A 537 24.83 -28.17 -3.95
N ASN A 538 24.50 -29.46 -4.06
CA ASN A 538 25.19 -30.54 -3.34
C ASN A 538 25.27 -30.28 -1.83
N ALA A 539 24.29 -29.56 -1.27
CA ALA A 539 24.25 -29.31 0.17
C ALA A 539 24.17 -30.65 0.91
N PRO A 540 25.18 -31.04 1.72
CA PRO A 540 25.10 -32.27 2.50
C PRO A 540 23.97 -32.16 3.53
N TRP A 541 23.44 -33.28 4.05
CA TRP A 541 22.44 -33.26 5.14
C TRP A 541 22.91 -32.44 6.36
N LEU A 542 24.23 -32.34 6.53
CA LEU A 542 24.93 -31.56 7.54
C LEU A 542 24.84 -30.03 7.32
N PHE A 543 24.45 -29.58 6.12
CA PHE A 543 24.33 -28.16 5.76
C PHE A 543 23.24 -27.43 6.56
N ASN A 544 22.24 -28.15 7.10
CA ASN A 544 21.27 -27.56 8.03
C ASN A 544 21.95 -26.88 9.24
N GLY A 545 23.09 -27.42 9.71
CA GLY A 545 23.88 -26.80 10.78
C GLY A 545 24.61 -25.53 10.34
N VAL A 546 25.15 -25.51 9.11
CA VAL A 546 25.80 -24.31 8.53
C VAL A 546 24.77 -23.22 8.25
N TRP A 547 23.61 -23.60 7.70
CA TRP A 547 22.53 -22.67 7.41
C TRP A 547 21.95 -22.02 8.68
N ALA A 548 21.81 -22.78 9.77
CA ALA A 548 21.38 -22.24 11.06
C ALA A 548 22.34 -21.16 11.62
N ILE A 549 23.61 -21.18 11.21
CA ILE A 549 24.63 -20.21 11.60
C ILE A 549 24.59 -18.98 10.69
N ILE A 550 24.40 -19.17 9.38
CA ILE A 550 24.41 -18.08 8.39
C ILE A 550 23.08 -17.29 8.40
N ARG A 551 21.95 -17.98 8.51
CA ARG A 551 20.60 -17.38 8.37
C ARG A 551 20.37 -16.15 9.28
N PRO A 552 20.78 -16.14 10.57
CA PRO A 552 20.59 -14.97 11.44
C PRO A 552 21.33 -13.70 10.99
N TRP A 553 22.26 -13.80 10.03
CA TRP A 553 23.05 -12.67 9.52
C TRP A 553 22.60 -12.20 8.14
N LEU A 554 21.56 -12.80 7.58
CA LEU A 554 20.97 -12.43 6.30
C LEU A 554 19.61 -11.82 6.55
N ASP A 555 19.31 -10.72 5.86
CA ASP A 555 17.96 -10.18 5.83
C ASP A 555 16.97 -11.14 5.13
N GLU A 556 15.67 -10.99 5.41
CA GLU A 556 14.64 -11.89 4.89
C GLU A 556 14.52 -11.89 3.36
N VAL A 557 14.79 -10.75 2.71
CA VAL A 557 14.77 -10.64 1.23
C VAL A 557 15.91 -11.48 0.64
N THR A 558 17.11 -11.39 1.21
CA THR A 558 18.25 -12.23 0.83
C THR A 558 17.94 -13.72 1.05
N VAL A 559 17.31 -14.10 2.16
CA VAL A 559 16.91 -15.49 2.43
C VAL A 559 15.92 -16.02 1.38
N SER A 560 14.93 -15.20 0.97
CA SER A 560 13.93 -15.59 -0.03
C SER A 560 14.51 -15.89 -1.43
N LYS A 561 15.69 -15.34 -1.73
CA LYS A 561 16.41 -15.52 -3.00
C LYS A 561 17.31 -16.76 -3.01
N ILE A 562 17.50 -17.44 -1.87
CA ILE A 562 18.40 -18.58 -1.70
C ILE A 562 17.64 -19.91 -1.84
N ASP A 563 18.11 -20.75 -2.76
CA ASP A 563 17.61 -22.10 -3.00
C ASP A 563 18.65 -23.15 -2.58
N ILE A 564 18.36 -23.91 -1.53
CA ILE A 564 19.24 -24.98 -1.04
C ILE A 564 18.80 -26.32 -1.63
N ILE A 565 19.69 -26.96 -2.40
CA ILE A 565 19.39 -28.15 -3.17
C ILE A 565 20.45 -29.24 -2.91
N GLY A 566 19.98 -30.47 -2.73
CA GLY A 566 20.84 -31.66 -2.61
C GLY A 566 21.49 -32.04 -3.95
N SER A 567 21.73 -33.33 -4.19
CA SER A 567 22.39 -33.82 -5.41
C SER A 567 21.53 -33.74 -6.69
N GLY A 568 20.22 -33.59 -6.56
CA GLY A 568 19.24 -33.50 -7.66
C GLY A 568 19.06 -32.09 -8.24
N TYR A 569 20.12 -31.25 -8.26
CA TYR A 569 20.01 -29.83 -8.60
C TYR A 569 19.91 -29.51 -10.10
N LYS A 570 20.26 -30.44 -10.98
CA LYS A 570 20.50 -30.16 -12.41
C LYS A 570 19.27 -29.60 -13.12
N ASP A 571 18.10 -30.18 -12.89
CA ASP A 571 16.85 -29.73 -13.54
C ASP A 571 16.47 -28.33 -13.08
N LYS A 572 16.69 -28.02 -11.79
CA LYS A 572 16.43 -26.69 -11.22
C LYS A 572 17.39 -25.63 -11.77
N LEU A 573 18.66 -25.96 -12.00
CA LEU A 573 19.60 -25.06 -12.67
C LEU A 573 19.24 -24.86 -14.16
N LEU A 574 18.85 -25.93 -14.87
CA LEU A 574 18.48 -25.86 -16.29
C LEU A 574 17.15 -25.13 -16.53
N ALA A 575 16.28 -25.06 -15.53
CA ALA A 575 15.08 -24.22 -15.58
C ALA A 575 15.41 -22.72 -15.52
N GLN A 576 16.55 -22.35 -14.94
CA GLN A 576 16.97 -20.95 -14.76
C GLN A 576 18.02 -20.50 -15.80
N ILE A 577 18.93 -21.39 -16.20
CA ILE A 577 20.09 -21.08 -17.05
C ILE A 577 20.02 -21.93 -18.32
N PRO A 578 20.11 -21.32 -19.52
CA PRO A 578 20.16 -22.05 -20.78
C PRO A 578 21.26 -23.12 -20.78
N LYS A 579 20.97 -24.27 -21.39
CA LYS A 579 21.83 -25.45 -21.33
C LYS A 579 23.20 -25.21 -21.98
N GLU A 580 23.24 -24.40 -23.02
CA GLU A 580 24.42 -23.91 -23.74
C GLU A 580 25.29 -22.97 -22.89
N ASN A 581 24.70 -22.31 -21.89
CA ASN A 581 25.37 -21.34 -21.04
C ASN A 581 25.87 -21.97 -19.73
N LEU A 582 25.22 -23.07 -19.31
CA LEU A 582 25.63 -23.81 -18.11
C LEU A 582 26.84 -24.73 -18.40
N PRO A 583 27.90 -24.72 -17.57
CA PRO A 583 29.03 -25.65 -17.70
C PRO A 583 28.59 -27.12 -17.70
N LYS A 584 29.34 -27.98 -18.40
CA LYS A 584 29.03 -29.42 -18.48
C LYS A 584 28.94 -30.12 -17.13
N GLU A 585 29.81 -29.75 -16.18
CA GLU A 585 29.77 -30.24 -14.79
C GLU A 585 28.48 -29.86 -14.04
N PHE A 586 27.85 -28.77 -14.48
CA PHE A 586 26.51 -28.23 -14.19
C PHE A 586 25.31 -29.11 -14.55
N GLY A 587 25.48 -29.98 -15.54
CA GLY A 587 24.38 -30.55 -16.32
C GLY A 587 24.11 -29.84 -17.66
N GLY A 588 24.87 -28.79 -17.98
CA GLY A 588 24.77 -28.08 -19.27
C GLY A 588 25.68 -28.65 -20.36
N THR A 589 26.01 -27.82 -21.34
CA THR A 589 26.80 -28.17 -22.53
C THR A 589 27.98 -27.24 -22.80
N CYS A 590 28.12 -26.13 -22.05
CA CYS A 590 29.20 -25.18 -22.28
C CYS A 590 30.59 -25.79 -22.04
N ARG A 591 31.52 -25.42 -22.93
CA ARG A 591 32.95 -25.76 -22.87
C ARG A 591 33.77 -24.58 -23.36
N CYS A 592 34.59 -23.99 -22.48
CA CYS A 592 35.57 -22.98 -22.86
C CYS A 592 36.95 -23.57 -23.08
N GLU A 593 37.74 -22.94 -23.95
CA GLU A 593 39.07 -23.40 -24.36
C GLU A 593 40.05 -23.53 -23.18
N LYS A 594 40.04 -22.56 -22.25
CA LYS A 594 40.86 -22.57 -21.02
C LYS A 594 40.17 -23.23 -19.81
N GLY A 595 39.03 -23.89 -20.04
CA GLY A 595 38.10 -24.28 -18.98
C GLY A 595 37.20 -23.12 -18.54
N CYS A 596 35.97 -23.44 -18.09
CA CYS A 596 34.97 -22.42 -17.76
C CYS A 596 35.45 -21.47 -16.65
N SER A 597 36.22 -21.96 -15.67
CA SER A 597 36.68 -21.16 -14.52
C SER A 597 37.72 -20.09 -14.84
N LEU A 598 38.55 -20.31 -15.87
CA LEU A 598 39.60 -19.38 -16.27
C LEU A 598 39.21 -18.52 -17.47
N SER A 599 38.02 -18.73 -18.03
CA SER A 599 37.60 -18.11 -19.28
C SER A 599 37.10 -16.68 -19.15
N ASP A 600 36.52 -16.30 -18.00
CA ASP A 600 35.76 -15.05 -17.81
C ASP A 600 34.85 -14.73 -19.01
N ALA A 601 34.25 -15.78 -19.58
CA ALA A 601 33.52 -15.73 -20.84
C ALA A 601 32.14 -15.08 -20.64
N GLY A 602 31.77 -14.08 -21.43
CA GLY A 602 30.45 -13.46 -21.43
C GLY A 602 30.33 -12.28 -22.39
N PRO A 603 29.17 -11.60 -22.43
CA PRO A 603 28.95 -10.43 -23.29
C PRO A 603 29.98 -9.31 -23.08
N TRP A 604 30.55 -9.20 -21.88
CA TRP A 604 31.58 -8.22 -21.53
C TRP A 604 32.95 -8.46 -22.20
N ASN A 605 33.15 -9.56 -22.94
CA ASN A 605 34.37 -9.76 -23.73
C ASN A 605 34.33 -9.06 -25.10
N GLU A 606 33.24 -8.43 -25.50
CA GLU A 606 33.23 -7.58 -26.70
C GLU A 606 34.19 -6.39 -26.55
N GLU A 607 34.81 -5.96 -27.66
CA GLU A 607 35.90 -4.98 -27.66
C GLU A 607 35.54 -3.65 -26.96
N LYS A 608 34.27 -3.21 -27.07
CA LYS A 608 33.79 -1.96 -26.43
C LYS A 608 33.83 -2.03 -24.91
N TRP A 609 33.48 -3.16 -24.30
CA TRP A 609 33.46 -3.35 -22.85
C TRP A 609 34.87 -3.55 -22.29
N GLN A 610 35.73 -4.23 -23.05
CA GLN A 610 37.14 -4.38 -22.72
C GLN A 610 37.90 -3.05 -22.71
N LYS A 611 37.54 -2.12 -23.62
CA LYS A 611 38.08 -0.74 -23.61
C LYS A 611 37.65 0.02 -22.36
N LEU A 612 36.39 -0.08 -21.97
CA LEU A 612 35.85 0.52 -20.73
C LEU A 612 36.56 0.01 -19.47
N GLU A 613 36.73 -1.31 -19.33
CA GLU A 613 37.50 -1.89 -18.22
C GLU A 613 38.94 -1.35 -18.20
N ALA A 614 39.59 -1.25 -19.35
CA ALA A 614 40.95 -0.73 -19.46
C ALA A 614 41.08 0.77 -19.15
N GLU A 615 40.03 1.57 -19.39
CA GLU A 615 39.98 2.99 -19.04
C GLU A 615 39.75 3.21 -17.54
N MET A 616 38.97 2.34 -16.90
CA MET A 616 38.80 2.33 -15.44
C MET A 616 40.13 2.06 -14.73
N SER A 617 40.89 1.07 -15.18
CA SER A 617 42.22 0.78 -14.61
C SER A 617 43.21 1.94 -14.79
N LYS A 618 42.97 2.84 -15.75
CA LYS A 618 43.77 4.05 -15.99
C LYS A 618 43.25 5.29 -15.26
N GLY A 619 42.07 5.22 -14.64
CA GLY A 619 41.43 6.34 -13.94
C GLY A 619 40.92 7.45 -14.85
N THR A 620 40.60 7.16 -16.13
CA THR A 620 40.20 8.15 -17.13
C THR A 620 38.72 8.09 -17.55
N ALA A 621 37.94 7.14 -17.03
CA ALA A 621 36.53 7.02 -17.35
C ALA A 621 35.68 7.98 -16.50
N ASN A 622 34.98 8.92 -17.14
CA ASN A 622 33.84 9.63 -16.54
C ASN A 622 32.61 8.75 -16.77
N GLY A 623 31.88 8.39 -15.70
CA GLY A 623 30.81 7.38 -15.70
C GLY A 623 29.54 7.68 -16.52
N ASN A 624 29.56 8.65 -17.43
CA ASN A 624 28.42 8.93 -18.30
C ASN A 624 28.50 8.08 -19.57
N ILE A 625 27.69 7.02 -19.61
CA ILE A 625 27.26 6.41 -20.87
C ILE A 625 25.81 6.82 -21.10
N ALA A 626 25.62 7.87 -21.90
CA ALA A 626 24.34 8.07 -22.57
C ALA A 626 24.13 6.89 -23.55
N PRO A 627 22.92 6.31 -23.63
CA PRO A 627 22.64 5.31 -24.65
C PRO A 627 22.67 5.98 -26.03
N ALA A 628 23.37 5.34 -26.97
CA ALA A 628 23.36 5.74 -28.39
C ALA A 628 22.08 5.29 -29.09
#